data_AF-A0A7C5D4U2-F1
#
_entry.id   AF-A0A7C5D4U2-F1
#
_cell.length_a   1.000
_cell.length_b   1.000
_cell.length_c   1.000
_cell.angle_alpha   90.00
_cell.angle_beta   90.00
_cell.angle_gamma   90.00
#
_symmetry.space_group_name_H-M   'P 1'
#
loop_
_entity.id
_entity.type
_entity.pdbx_description
1 polymer ?
#
loop_
_entity_poly.entity_id
_entity_poly.type
_entity_poly.pdbx_seq_one_letter_code
_entity_poly.pdbx_strand_id
1 'polypeptide(L)'
;MSYSRKSNALYIDKEALSSLALVQEGLLTPVESLMGEKEAQEVDNTKKYKDIPMPYSFILAPKGKRNQETLLNIKRGDRVTLISQGREVGYLIVDETFKIDPLKRIFQIYGTTDTSFPAVNRTMKSLGEWAG
;
A
#
# COMPACT_ATOMS: atom_id res chain seq x y z
N MET A 1 3.42 26.83 19.01
CA MET A 1 2.72 25.52 19.01
C MET A 1 3.73 24.42 18.70
N SER A 2 4.16 23.67 19.71
CA SER A 2 5.04 22.52 19.51
C SER A 2 4.19 21.32 19.11
N TYR A 3 4.24 20.94 17.82
CA TYR A 3 3.79 19.61 17.44
C TYR A 3 4.79 18.62 18.05
N SER A 4 4.41 18.01 19.17
CA SER A 4 5.03 16.78 19.66
C SER A 4 4.78 15.70 18.61
N ARG A 5 5.60 15.67 17.55
CA ARG A 5 5.45 14.72 16.44
C ARG A 5 5.96 13.36 16.93
N LYS A 6 5.05 12.53 17.45
CA LYS A 6 5.14 11.11 17.11
C LYS A 6 5.16 11.07 15.58
N SER A 7 6.27 10.66 14.97
CA SER A 7 6.39 10.69 13.52
C SER A 7 5.44 9.63 12.95
N ASN A 8 4.23 10.03 12.58
CA ASN A 8 3.32 9.20 11.78
C ASN A 8 3.95 9.09 10.39
N ALA A 9 4.84 8.12 10.21
CA ALA A 9 5.62 7.97 9.01
C ALA A 9 5.62 6.51 8.56
N LEU A 10 5.36 6.31 7.26
CA LEU A 10 5.48 5.03 6.60
C LEU A 10 6.75 4.99 5.77
N TYR A 11 7.51 3.91 5.97
CA TYR A 11 8.73 3.62 5.25
C TYR A 11 8.40 2.73 4.07
N ILE A 12 8.59 3.26 2.87
CA ILE A 12 8.23 2.60 1.61
C ILE A 12 9.47 2.36 0.76
N ASP A 13 9.44 1.28 -0.01
CA ASP A 13 10.49 1.00 -0.99
C ASP A 13 10.32 1.84 -2.27
N LYS A 14 11.25 1.67 -3.21
CA LYS A 14 11.24 2.39 -4.48
C LYS A 14 10.09 1.97 -5.40
N GLU A 15 9.61 0.72 -5.29
CA GLU A 15 8.54 0.19 -6.15
C GLU A 15 7.21 0.83 -5.75
N ALA A 16 6.94 0.92 -4.44
CA ALA A 16 5.80 1.65 -3.89
C ALA A 16 5.86 3.13 -4.24
N LEU A 17 7.02 3.79 -4.09
CA LEU A 17 7.17 5.20 -4.47
C LEU A 17 6.90 5.42 -5.96
N SER A 18 7.44 4.57 -6.82
CA SER A 18 7.23 4.66 -8.27
C SER A 18 5.75 4.49 -8.62
N SER A 19 5.07 3.52 -8.00
CA SER A 19 3.65 3.27 -8.22
C SER A 19 2.77 4.45 -7.80
N LEU A 20 3.06 5.05 -6.64
CA LEU A 20 2.36 6.25 -6.17
C LEU A 20 2.60 7.44 -7.09
N ALA A 21 3.82 7.62 -7.61
CA ALA A 21 4.12 8.68 -8.57
C ALA A 21 3.33 8.49 -9.88
N LEU A 22 3.19 7.26 -10.38
CA LEU A 22 2.38 6.99 -11.58
C LEU A 22 0.90 7.34 -11.37
N VAL A 23 0.33 7.08 -10.19
CA VAL A 23 -1.03 7.53 -9.84
C VAL A 23 -1.11 9.05 -9.81
N GLN A 24 -0.14 9.71 -9.15
CA GLN A 24 -0.10 11.17 -9.05
C GLN A 24 -0.03 11.86 -10.43
N GLU A 25 0.71 11.28 -11.37
CA GLU A 25 0.84 11.77 -12.76
C GLU A 25 -0.34 11.36 -13.66
N GLY A 26 -1.37 10.68 -13.12
CA GLY A 26 -2.55 10.24 -13.87
C GLY A 26 -2.29 9.07 -14.84
N LEU A 27 -1.12 8.44 -14.77
CA LEU A 27 -0.68 7.38 -15.68
C LEU A 27 -1.32 6.01 -15.38
N LEU A 28 -2.03 5.88 -14.25
CA LEU A 28 -2.76 4.67 -13.85
C LEU A 28 -4.28 4.85 -13.86
N THR A 29 -4.80 5.77 -14.68
CA THR A 29 -6.24 5.99 -14.85
C THR A 29 -6.98 4.65 -15.09
N PRO A 30 -8.07 4.36 -14.36
CA PRO A 30 -8.86 5.30 -13.55
C PRO A 30 -8.52 5.30 -12.05
N VAL A 31 -7.38 4.71 -11.65
CA VAL A 31 -6.88 4.70 -10.27
C VAL A 31 -6.29 6.07 -9.96
N GLU A 32 -6.90 6.75 -8.99
CA GLU A 32 -6.54 8.12 -8.57
C GLU A 32 -6.03 8.16 -7.13
N SER A 33 -6.26 7.10 -6.37
CA SER A 33 -5.84 6.96 -4.97
C SER A 33 -5.60 5.50 -4.62
N LEU A 34 -5.03 5.27 -3.44
CA LEU A 34 -5.06 3.95 -2.81
C LEU A 34 -6.51 3.54 -2.55
N MET A 35 -6.80 2.26 -2.74
CA MET A 35 -8.12 1.68 -2.53
C MET A 35 -8.35 1.40 -1.05
N GLY A 36 -9.58 1.66 -0.61
CA GLY A 36 -10.07 1.19 0.69
C GLY A 36 -10.30 -0.33 0.73
N GLU A 37 -10.67 -0.86 1.89
CA GLU A 37 -10.95 -2.28 2.12
C GLU A 37 -12.04 -2.80 1.18
N LYS A 38 -13.17 -2.08 1.11
CA LYS A 38 -14.31 -2.50 0.28
C LYS A 38 -13.94 -2.51 -1.20
N GLU A 39 -13.30 -1.45 -1.69
CA GLU A 39 -12.86 -1.36 -3.09
C GLU A 39 -11.81 -2.42 -3.40
N ALA A 40 -10.85 -2.62 -2.51
CA ALA A 40 -9.81 -3.64 -2.68
C ALA A 40 -10.42 -5.03 -2.78
N GLN A 41 -11.36 -5.37 -1.89
CA GLN A 41 -12.07 -6.65 -1.93
C GLN A 41 -12.89 -6.80 -3.22
N GLU A 42 -13.59 -5.76 -3.67
CA GLU A 42 -14.35 -5.77 -4.91
C GLU A 42 -13.44 -6.03 -6.11
N VAL A 43 -12.32 -5.31 -6.22
CA VAL A 43 -11.35 -5.50 -7.30
C VAL A 43 -10.75 -6.90 -7.26
N ASP A 44 -10.35 -7.36 -6.07
CA ASP A 44 -9.71 -8.67 -5.93
C ASP A 44 -10.64 -9.83 -6.28
N ASN A 45 -11.95 -9.66 -6.09
CA ASN A 45 -12.99 -10.65 -6.42
C ASN A 45 -13.45 -10.56 -7.88
N THR A 46 -13.72 -9.35 -8.38
CA THR A 46 -14.34 -9.13 -9.70
C THR A 46 -13.32 -8.99 -10.83
N LYS A 47 -12.07 -8.69 -10.48
CA LYS A 47 -10.98 -8.35 -11.41
C LYS A 47 -11.29 -7.11 -12.24
N LYS A 48 -12.07 -6.18 -11.68
CA LYS A 48 -12.48 -4.93 -12.32
C LYS A 48 -12.41 -3.77 -11.33
N TYR A 49 -12.07 -2.60 -11.83
CA TYR A 49 -12.16 -1.33 -11.12
C TYR A 49 -12.80 -0.30 -12.07
N LYS A 50 -13.93 0.30 -11.66
CA LYS A 50 -14.73 1.22 -12.51
C LYS A 50 -14.98 0.63 -13.92
N ASP A 51 -15.43 -0.63 -13.97
CA ASP A 51 -15.68 -1.44 -15.18
C ASP A 51 -14.47 -1.73 -16.08
N ILE A 52 -13.27 -1.29 -15.70
CA ILE A 52 -12.02 -1.57 -16.40
C ILE A 52 -11.34 -2.79 -15.78
N PRO A 53 -10.81 -3.75 -16.57
CA PRO A 53 -10.07 -4.89 -16.05
C PRO A 53 -8.91 -4.43 -15.15
N MET A 54 -8.92 -4.89 -13.91
CA MET A 54 -7.86 -4.63 -12.93
C MET A 54 -7.59 -5.93 -12.15
N PRO A 55 -6.44 -6.58 -12.36
CA PRO A 55 -6.20 -7.95 -11.88
C PRO A 55 -6.09 -8.06 -10.35
N TYR A 56 -5.76 -6.97 -9.67
CA TYR A 56 -5.60 -6.91 -8.22
C TYR A 56 -5.76 -5.47 -7.72
N SER A 57 -6.11 -5.35 -6.44
CA SER A 57 -6.32 -4.08 -5.75
C SER A 57 -5.04 -3.23 -5.62
N PHE A 58 -5.19 -1.90 -5.72
CA PHE A 58 -4.10 -0.93 -5.55
C PHE A 58 -4.08 -0.39 -4.11
N ILE A 59 -3.27 -1.01 -3.25
CA ILE A 59 -3.19 -0.71 -1.81
C ILE A 59 -1.73 -0.56 -1.38
N LEU A 60 -1.50 0.14 -0.27
CA LEU A 60 -0.17 0.31 0.33
C LEU A 60 -0.10 -0.47 1.64
N ALA A 61 0.69 -1.55 1.67
CA ALA A 61 0.84 -2.42 2.83
C ALA A 61 2.32 -2.65 3.18
N PRO A 62 3.02 -1.63 3.67
CA PRO A 62 4.46 -1.69 3.87
C PRO A 62 4.79 -2.53 5.12
N LYS A 63 5.67 -3.51 4.96
CA LYS A 63 6.12 -4.38 6.06
C LYS A 63 6.99 -3.64 7.07
N GLY A 64 7.13 -4.23 8.25
CA GLY A 64 8.08 -3.82 9.28
C GLY A 64 7.40 -3.29 10.53
N LYS A 65 8.03 -3.51 11.69
CA LYS A 65 7.45 -3.21 13.00
C LYS A 65 6.95 -1.76 13.12
N ARG A 66 7.76 -0.79 12.67
CA ARG A 66 7.40 0.64 12.71
C ARG A 66 6.23 0.99 11.80
N ASN A 67 6.16 0.39 10.61
CA ASN A 67 5.06 0.60 9.69
C ASN A 67 3.76 0.03 10.26
N GLN A 68 3.81 -1.19 10.79
CA GLN A 68 2.68 -1.81 11.45
C GLN A 68 2.21 -1.00 12.67
N GLU A 69 3.12 -0.56 13.54
CA GLU A 69 2.79 0.31 14.66
C GLU A 69 2.15 1.63 14.19
N THR A 70 2.63 2.20 13.09
CA THR A 70 2.04 3.42 12.52
C THR A 70 0.61 3.16 12.02
N LEU A 71 0.42 2.13 11.19
CA LEU A 71 -0.91 1.74 10.64
C LEU A 71 -1.94 1.42 11.73
N LEU A 72 -1.50 0.87 12.87
CA LEU A 72 -2.36 0.57 14.01
C LEU A 72 -2.76 1.80 14.85
N ASN A 73 -2.01 2.89 14.78
CA ASN A 73 -2.20 4.07 15.63
C ASN A 73 -2.77 5.28 14.89
N ILE A 74 -2.60 5.36 13.57
CA ILE A 74 -3.14 6.44 12.74
C ILE A 74 -4.67 6.35 12.65
N LYS A 75 -5.30 7.50 12.50
CA LYS A 75 -6.75 7.65 12.41
C LYS A 75 -7.12 8.33 11.10
N ARG A 76 -8.38 8.14 10.68
CA ARG A 76 -8.96 8.88 9.55
C ARG A 76 -8.72 10.38 9.69
N GLY A 77 -8.23 11.01 8.63
CA GLY A 77 -7.86 12.42 8.57
C GLY A 77 -6.42 12.72 9.01
N ASP A 78 -5.70 11.76 9.59
CA ASP A 78 -4.29 11.96 9.94
C ASP A 78 -3.44 12.14 8.68
N ARG A 79 -2.45 13.03 8.78
CA ARG A 79 -1.40 13.15 7.77
C ARG A 79 -0.24 12.22 8.11
N VAL A 80 0.09 11.33 7.19
CA VAL A 80 1.19 10.37 7.31
C VAL A 80 2.29 10.71 6.33
N THR A 81 3.51 10.90 6.82
CA THR A 81 4.69 11.18 5.99
C THR A 81 5.17 9.90 5.32
N LEU A 82 5.46 9.95 4.02
CA LEU A 82 6.12 8.86 3.30
C LEU A 82 7.64 9.08 3.32
N ILE A 83 8.37 8.06 3.74
CA ILE A 83 9.83 8.06 3.77
C ILE A 83 10.35 6.95 2.86
N SER A 84 11.19 7.31 1.90
CA SER A 84 11.91 6.34 1.06
C SER A 84 13.40 6.65 1.07
N GLN A 85 14.23 5.63 1.24
CA GLN A 85 15.70 5.76 1.34
C GLN A 85 16.17 6.84 2.34
N GLY A 86 15.46 6.97 3.47
CA GLY A 86 15.79 7.95 4.52
C GLY A 86 15.40 9.39 4.21
N ARG A 87 14.68 9.65 3.11
CA ARG A 87 14.19 10.98 2.72
C ARG A 87 12.67 11.03 2.75
N GLU A 88 12.11 12.15 3.17
CA GLU A 88 10.69 12.44 2.99
C GLU A 88 10.41 12.62 1.49
N VAL A 89 9.43 11.87 0.98
CA VAL A 89 9.07 11.82 -0.45
C VAL A 89 7.63 12.26 -0.72
N GLY A 90 6.85 12.50 0.33
CA GLY A 90 5.45 12.92 0.20
C GLY A 90 4.67 12.65 1.49
N TYR A 91 3.35 12.74 1.39
CA TYR A 91 2.44 12.40 2.47
C TYR A 91 1.13 11.82 1.93
N LEU A 92 0.41 11.11 2.79
CA LEU A 92 -0.96 10.66 2.56
C LEU A 92 -1.88 11.24 3.64
N ILE A 93 -3.15 11.42 3.29
CA ILE A 93 -4.22 11.65 4.26
C ILE A 93 -4.93 10.30 4.44
N VAL A 94 -4.96 9.82 5.68
CA VAL A 94 -5.52 8.51 5.99
C VAL A 94 -7.02 8.54 5.83
N ASP A 95 -7.58 7.61 5.07
CA ASP A 95 -9.02 7.37 5.06
C ASP A 95 -9.37 6.22 6.00
N GLU A 96 -8.70 5.08 5.84
CA GLU A 96 -8.87 3.90 6.69
C GLU A 96 -7.61 3.02 6.72
N THR A 97 -7.56 2.07 7.66
CA THR A 97 -6.56 1.00 7.70
C THR A 97 -7.24 -0.33 7.92
N PHE A 98 -6.76 -1.38 7.26
CA PHE A 98 -7.39 -2.71 7.29
C PHE A 98 -6.37 -3.83 7.19
N LYS A 99 -6.77 -5.03 7.62
CA LYS A 99 -5.92 -6.23 7.52
C LYS A 99 -5.98 -6.84 6.13
N ILE A 100 -4.87 -7.38 5.68
CA ILE A 100 -4.77 -8.18 4.47
C ILE A 100 -4.13 -9.53 4.76
N ASP A 101 -4.38 -10.50 3.88
CA ASP A 101 -3.64 -11.76 3.86
C ASP A 101 -2.49 -11.64 2.83
N PRO A 102 -1.22 -11.55 3.29
CA PRO A 102 -0.08 -11.38 2.39
C PRO A 102 0.09 -12.56 1.43
N LEU A 103 -0.18 -13.79 1.86
CA LEU A 103 0.00 -14.99 1.02
C LEU A 103 -1.06 -15.02 -0.08
N LYS A 104 -2.32 -14.75 0.27
CA LYS A 104 -3.41 -14.62 -0.71
C LYS A 104 -3.09 -13.54 -1.73
N ARG A 105 -2.59 -12.38 -1.29
CA ARG A 105 -2.23 -11.28 -2.18
C ARG A 105 -1.07 -11.63 -3.12
N ILE A 106 -0.02 -12.28 -2.62
CA ILE A 106 1.10 -12.75 -3.44
C ILE A 106 0.59 -13.70 -4.54
N PHE A 107 -0.28 -14.64 -4.17
CA PHE A 107 -0.88 -15.54 -5.14
C PHE A 107 -1.75 -14.80 -6.17
N GLN A 108 -2.50 -13.78 -5.77
CA GLN A 108 -3.28 -12.97 -6.70
C GLN A 108 -2.43 -12.19 -7.71
N ILE A 109 -1.24 -11.71 -7.29
CA ILE A 109 -0.33 -10.93 -8.16
C ILE A 109 0.44 -11.84 -9.12
N TYR A 110 0.94 -12.98 -8.64
CA TYR A 110 1.89 -13.82 -9.39
C TYR A 110 1.32 -15.18 -9.85
N GLY A 111 0.15 -15.59 -9.36
CA GLY A 111 -0.38 -16.94 -9.57
C GLY A 111 0.37 -18.03 -8.81
N THR A 112 1.34 -17.66 -7.96
CA THR A 112 2.17 -18.58 -7.19
C THR A 112 2.71 -17.89 -5.94
N THR A 113 3.05 -18.67 -4.91
CA THR A 113 3.76 -18.21 -3.70
C THR A 113 5.19 -18.74 -3.64
N ASP A 114 5.69 -19.33 -4.73
CA ASP A 114 7.05 -19.90 -4.77
C ASP A 114 8.12 -18.80 -4.73
N THR A 115 8.85 -18.76 -3.62
CA THR A 115 9.92 -17.78 -3.35
C THR A 115 11.21 -18.06 -4.12
N SER A 116 11.29 -19.15 -4.90
CA SER A 116 12.35 -19.36 -5.89
C SER A 116 12.31 -18.27 -6.98
N PHE A 117 11.12 -17.74 -7.30
CA PHE A 117 10.96 -16.64 -8.23
C PHE A 117 11.38 -15.31 -7.57
N PRO A 118 12.32 -14.55 -8.17
CA PRO A 118 12.84 -13.32 -7.57
C PRO A 118 11.78 -12.26 -7.26
N ALA A 119 10.76 -12.11 -8.11
CA ALA A 119 9.68 -11.14 -7.92
C ALA A 119 8.84 -11.49 -6.69
N VAL A 120 8.39 -12.75 -6.58
CA VAL A 120 7.63 -13.26 -5.43
C VAL A 120 8.40 -13.06 -4.13
N ASN A 121 9.69 -13.41 -4.11
CA ASN A 121 10.53 -13.27 -2.92
C ASN A 121 10.70 -11.80 -2.49
N ARG A 122 10.89 -10.88 -3.45
CA ARG A 122 11.00 -9.45 -3.16
C ARG A 122 9.71 -8.91 -2.53
N THR A 123 8.56 -9.16 -3.15
CA THR A 123 7.28 -8.67 -2.64
C THR A 123 6.90 -9.30 -1.31
N MET A 124 7.19 -10.60 -1.10
CA MET A 124 6.97 -11.27 0.19
C MET A 124 7.77 -10.60 1.34
N LYS A 125 8.94 -10.03 1.03
CA LYS A 125 9.78 -9.31 1.99
C LYS A 125 9.30 -7.88 2.26
N SER A 126 8.63 -7.22 1.31
CA SER A 126 8.13 -5.85 1.47
C SER A 126 6.66 -5.76 1.90
N LEU A 127 5.87 -6.81 1.72
CA LEU A 127 4.43 -6.84 2.02
C LEU A 127 4.14 -7.12 3.50
N GLY A 128 3.37 -6.24 4.14
CA GLY A 128 2.88 -6.35 5.50
C GLY A 128 1.46 -6.91 5.60
N GLU A 129 0.98 -7.07 6.83
CA GLU A 129 -0.37 -7.59 7.14
C GLU A 129 -1.44 -6.49 7.24
N TRP A 130 -1.03 -5.23 7.24
CA TRP A 130 -1.91 -4.08 7.36
C TRP A 130 -1.71 -3.17 6.15
N ALA A 131 -2.82 -2.67 5.62
CA ALA A 131 -2.88 -1.72 4.52
C ALA A 131 -3.50 -0.41 4.98
N GLY A 132 -3.09 0.71 4.36
CA GLY A 132 -3.60 2.06 4.63
C GLY A 132 -2.84 3.14 3.87
#